data_AF-A0A6C0CZN2-F1
#
_entry.id   AF-A0A6C0CZN2-F1
#
_cell.length_a   1.000
_cell.length_b   1.000
_cell.length_c   1.000
_cell.angle_alpha   90.00
_cell.angle_beta   90.00
_cell.angle_gamma   90.00
#
_symmetry.space_group_name_H-M   'P 1'
#
loop_
_entity.id
_entity.type
_entity.pdbx_description
1 polymer ?
#
loop_
_entity_poly.entity_id
_entity_poly.type
_entity_poly.pdbx_seq_one_letter_code
_entity_poly.pdbx_strand_id
1 'polypeptide(L)'
;MSDYSDNEYDINDEDRDDEDRDDEDRYDEDRDEEYTDEVEYRPSVKDVERVSRGNILDNIVTDKFDRNPYTDFVVRVNAISLDLNSFDNFTNKLKDSDIKEMIEYAANIHNIQYKNPTAYILGYIATNGGKNIDKKKVDYLIKNVLDITMDRSSVTPPDIIRYSRFWLNFKK
;
A
#
# COMPACT_ATOMS: atom_id res chain seq x y z
N MET A 1 10.27 76.56 16.09
CA MET A 1 9.69 75.99 17.32
C MET A 1 9.65 74.50 17.12
N SER A 2 10.66 73.85 17.67
CA SER A 2 10.80 72.40 17.81
C SER A 2 10.50 72.13 19.26
N ASP A 3 9.58 71.21 19.56
CA ASP A 3 9.59 70.49 20.83
C ASP A 3 9.08 69.08 20.57
N TYR A 4 10.01 68.14 20.75
CA TYR A 4 9.79 66.71 20.83
C TYR A 4 9.12 66.42 22.17
N SER A 5 8.04 65.62 22.16
CA SER A 5 7.54 64.99 23.39
C SER A 5 7.65 63.48 23.22
N ASP A 6 8.73 62.95 23.78
CA ASP A 6 8.79 61.60 24.33
C ASP A 6 7.60 61.37 25.27
N ASN A 7 7.04 60.16 25.23
CA ASN A 7 6.55 59.52 26.44
C ASN A 7 6.65 58.00 26.30
N GLU A 8 7.71 57.53 26.95
CA GLU A 8 7.97 56.28 27.65
C GLU A 8 6.78 55.33 27.92
N TYR A 9 7.00 54.08 27.51
CA TYR A 9 6.58 52.77 28.02
C TYR A 9 5.38 52.64 28.98
N ASP A 10 4.51 51.67 28.68
CA ASP A 10 4.16 50.69 29.71
C ASP A 10 4.02 49.27 29.12
N ILE A 11 4.71 48.35 29.75
CA ILE A 11 4.86 46.93 29.43
C ILE A 11 3.79 46.22 30.25
N ASN A 12 2.83 45.58 29.60
CA ASN A 12 2.01 44.57 30.27
C ASN A 12 2.44 43.19 29.80
N ASP A 13 3.28 42.59 30.65
CA ASP A 13 3.36 41.15 30.87
C ASP A 13 1.97 40.63 31.24
N GLU A 14 1.41 39.73 30.43
CA GLU A 14 0.51 38.70 30.94
C GLU A 14 1.04 37.33 30.52
N ASP A 15 1.60 36.70 31.55
CA ASP A 15 1.94 35.30 31.72
C ASP A 15 0.81 34.33 31.28
N ARG A 16 1.26 33.25 30.62
CA ARG A 16 0.88 31.83 30.81
C ARG A 16 -0.52 31.36 30.43
N ASP A 17 -0.54 30.35 29.55
CA ASP A 17 -0.90 28.96 29.90
C ASP A 17 -0.72 28.14 28.60
N ASP A 18 0.34 27.33 28.48
CA ASP A 18 0.35 25.91 28.86
C ASP A 18 -0.91 25.15 28.41
N GLU A 19 -0.92 24.64 27.17
CA GLU A 19 -1.51 23.33 26.88
C GLU A 19 -0.70 22.66 25.75
N ASP A 20 0.38 21.99 26.16
CA ASP A 20 0.86 20.79 25.51
C ASP A 20 -0.29 19.79 25.40
N ARG A 21 -0.89 19.68 24.21
CA ARG A 21 -1.73 18.52 23.88
C ARG A 21 -0.89 17.54 23.09
N ASP A 22 -0.20 16.70 23.87
CA ASP A 22 0.16 15.35 23.48
C ASP A 22 -1.12 14.60 23.11
N ASP A 23 -1.49 14.63 21.82
CA ASP A 23 -2.38 13.62 21.23
C ASP A 23 -1.58 12.30 21.10
N GLU A 24 -1.18 11.76 22.25
CA GLU A 24 -0.91 10.33 22.41
C GLU A 24 -2.26 9.62 22.43
N ASP A 25 -2.83 9.41 21.24
CA ASP A 25 -3.89 8.43 21.06
C ASP A 25 -3.31 7.06 21.39
N ARG A 26 -3.54 6.69 22.65
CA ARG A 26 -3.48 5.35 23.22
C ARG A 26 -4.16 4.39 22.25
N TYR A 27 -3.35 3.62 21.54
CA TYR A 27 -3.80 2.35 21.02
C TYR A 27 -4.03 1.45 22.23
N ASP A 28 -5.27 1.42 22.72
CA ASP A 28 -5.74 0.40 23.65
C ASP A 28 -5.50 -0.97 23.01
N GLU A 29 -4.41 -1.56 23.46
CA GLU A 29 -3.85 -2.85 23.09
C GLU A 29 -4.61 -3.92 23.88
N ASP A 30 -5.87 -4.17 23.52
CA ASP A 30 -6.65 -5.31 24.02
C ASP A 30 -7.65 -5.78 22.95
N ARG A 31 -7.12 -6.21 21.80
CA ARG A 31 -7.89 -6.96 20.82
C ARG A 31 -7.16 -8.24 20.45
N ASP A 32 -7.29 -9.22 21.33
CA ASP A 32 -7.13 -10.64 21.02
C ASP A 32 -8.22 -11.05 20.01
N GLU A 33 -8.06 -10.63 18.76
CA GLU A 33 -8.77 -11.23 17.64
C GLU A 33 -8.01 -12.48 17.22
N GLU A 34 -8.48 -13.61 17.73
CA GLU A 34 -8.20 -14.94 17.22
C GLU A 34 -8.58 -14.95 15.72
N TYR A 35 -7.60 -14.75 14.83
CA TYR A 35 -7.79 -14.87 13.38
C TYR A 35 -8.04 -16.34 13.04
N THR A 36 -9.27 -16.80 13.25
CA THR A 36 -9.73 -18.08 12.74
C THR A 36 -10.27 -17.89 11.33
N ASP A 37 -9.57 -18.55 10.40
CA ASP A 37 -9.89 -18.79 8.99
C ASP A 37 -9.52 -17.67 8.00
N GLU A 38 -8.31 -17.79 7.42
CA GLU A 38 -7.94 -17.10 6.17
C GLU A 38 -8.97 -17.48 5.08
N VAL A 39 -9.87 -16.55 4.76
CA VAL A 39 -10.91 -16.77 3.74
C VAL A 39 -10.24 -16.80 2.35
N GLU A 40 -10.51 -17.86 1.61
CA GLU A 40 -10.09 -18.01 0.21
C GLU A 40 -10.55 -16.80 -0.64
N TYR A 41 -9.59 -16.13 -1.28
CA TYR A 41 -9.87 -14.94 -2.07
C TYR A 41 -10.53 -15.31 -3.40
N ARG A 42 -11.76 -14.83 -3.62
CA ARG A 42 -12.57 -15.14 -4.81
C ARG A 42 -12.56 -13.98 -5.83
N PRO A 43 -12.33 -14.24 -7.13
CA PRO A 43 -12.27 -13.18 -8.14
C PRO A 43 -13.58 -12.45 -8.39
N SER A 44 -13.47 -11.17 -8.72
CA SER A 44 -14.53 -10.42 -9.39
C SER A 44 -14.42 -10.60 -10.91
N VAL A 45 -15.56 -10.52 -11.63
CA VAL A 45 -15.60 -10.69 -13.10
C VAL A 45 -14.78 -9.63 -13.84
N LYS A 46 -14.61 -8.44 -13.25
CA LYS A 46 -13.85 -7.33 -13.86
C LYS A 46 -12.34 -7.58 -13.90
N ASP A 47 -11.84 -8.49 -13.07
CA ASP A 47 -10.41 -8.77 -12.92
C ASP A 47 -9.87 -9.56 -14.13
N VAL A 48 -10.74 -10.30 -14.82
CA VAL A 48 -10.37 -11.22 -15.92
C VAL A 48 -10.25 -10.50 -17.27
N GLU A 49 -11.04 -9.46 -17.54
CA GLU A 49 -11.11 -8.82 -18.86
C GLU A 49 -9.88 -7.96 -19.22
N ARG A 50 -9.12 -7.49 -18.23
CA ARG A 50 -8.01 -6.55 -18.44
C ARG A 50 -6.66 -7.22 -18.75
N VAL A 51 -6.58 -8.53 -18.57
CA VAL A 51 -5.37 -9.36 -18.74
C VAL A 51 -4.89 -9.39 -20.19
N SER A 52 -5.78 -9.14 -21.16
CA SER A 52 -5.48 -9.20 -22.60
C SER A 52 -4.58 -8.07 -23.15
N ARG A 53 -4.14 -7.10 -22.34
CA ARG A 53 -3.46 -5.88 -22.86
C ARG A 53 -1.96 -5.73 -22.54
N GLY A 54 -1.32 -6.65 -21.82
CA GLY A 54 0.11 -6.55 -21.48
C GLY A 54 0.86 -7.87 -21.62
N ASN A 55 1.76 -7.95 -22.62
CA ASN A 55 2.56 -9.12 -23.03
C ASN A 55 3.56 -9.68 -21.97
N ILE A 56 3.41 -9.37 -20.68
CA ILE A 56 4.30 -9.89 -19.62
C ILE A 56 4.03 -11.38 -19.34
N LEU A 57 2.84 -11.87 -19.71
CA LEU A 57 2.37 -13.22 -19.40
C LEU A 57 2.53 -14.24 -20.56
N ASP A 58 3.21 -13.88 -21.65
CA ASP A 58 3.31 -14.69 -22.88
C ASP A 58 3.90 -16.10 -22.68
N ASN A 59 4.59 -16.38 -21.57
CA ASN A 59 5.10 -17.71 -21.23
C ASN A 59 4.33 -18.43 -20.11
N ILE A 60 3.39 -17.74 -19.44
CA ILE A 60 2.64 -18.27 -18.28
C ILE A 60 1.24 -18.73 -18.72
N VAL A 61 0.70 -18.14 -19.79
CA VAL A 61 -0.70 -18.34 -20.23
C VAL A 61 -0.81 -19.24 -21.48
N THR A 62 0.30 -19.82 -21.94
CA THR A 62 0.38 -20.56 -23.22
C THR A 62 -0.21 -21.96 -23.21
N ASP A 63 -0.53 -22.54 -22.06
CA ASP A 63 -1.23 -23.82 -21.99
C ASP A 63 -2.61 -23.66 -21.36
N LYS A 64 -3.62 -24.14 -22.08
CA LYS A 64 -5.05 -24.18 -21.74
C LYS A 64 -5.33 -24.08 -20.22
N PHE A 65 -5.75 -22.91 -19.75
CA PHE A 65 -6.52 -22.70 -18.51
C PHE A 65 -6.29 -23.73 -17.38
N ASP A 66 -5.03 -24.03 -17.04
CA ASP A 66 -4.75 -24.67 -15.77
C ASP A 66 -4.90 -23.57 -14.72
N ARG A 67 -6.15 -23.38 -14.28
CA ARG A 67 -6.54 -22.48 -13.19
C ARG A 67 -6.00 -23.04 -11.88
N ASN A 68 -4.68 -23.00 -11.74
CA ASN A 68 -4.04 -23.20 -10.46
C ASN A 68 -4.01 -21.85 -9.72
N PRO A 69 -4.00 -21.84 -8.38
CA PRO A 69 -4.05 -20.61 -7.63
C PRO A 69 -2.88 -19.65 -7.89
N TYR A 70 -1.73 -20.19 -8.31
CA TYR A 70 -0.57 -19.38 -8.67
C TYR A 70 -0.83 -18.58 -9.96
N THR A 71 -1.35 -19.21 -11.01
CA THR A 71 -1.70 -18.56 -12.28
C THR A 71 -2.72 -17.47 -12.04
N ASP A 72 -3.76 -17.74 -11.25
CA ASP A 72 -4.80 -16.75 -10.91
C ASP A 72 -4.20 -15.56 -10.14
N PHE A 73 -3.30 -15.82 -9.19
CA PHE A 73 -2.61 -14.76 -8.45
C PHE A 73 -1.74 -13.90 -9.37
N VAL A 74 -0.90 -14.51 -10.21
CA VAL A 74 -0.01 -13.82 -11.15
C VAL A 74 -0.78 -12.96 -12.15
N VAL A 75 -1.85 -13.51 -12.71
CA VAL A 75 -2.74 -12.80 -13.64
C VAL A 75 -3.29 -11.53 -13.00
N ARG A 76 -3.71 -11.60 -11.73
CA ARG A 76 -4.21 -10.45 -10.99
C ARG A 76 -3.13 -9.46 -10.62
N VAL A 77 -1.95 -9.94 -10.21
CA VAL A 77 -0.81 -9.06 -9.95
C VAL A 77 -0.52 -8.21 -11.18
N ASN A 78 -0.49 -8.83 -12.36
CA ASN A 78 -0.30 -8.11 -13.62
C ASN A 78 -1.44 -7.12 -13.89
N ALA A 79 -2.71 -7.56 -13.81
CA ALA A 79 -3.88 -6.72 -14.09
C ALA A 79 -3.96 -5.49 -13.16
N ILE A 80 -3.76 -5.69 -11.85
CA ILE A 80 -3.78 -4.61 -10.85
C ILE A 80 -2.59 -3.66 -11.06
N SER A 81 -1.40 -4.19 -11.37
CA SER A 81 -0.23 -3.34 -11.63
C SER A 81 -0.43 -2.44 -12.86
N LEU A 82 -1.03 -2.97 -13.93
CA LEU A 82 -1.38 -2.20 -15.12
C LEU A 82 -2.46 -1.16 -14.84
N ASP A 83 -3.50 -1.53 -14.07
CA ASP A 83 -4.55 -0.60 -13.65
C ASP A 83 -3.97 0.55 -12.81
N LEU A 84 -3.14 0.23 -11.82
CA LEU A 84 -2.45 1.22 -10.99
C LEU A 84 -1.62 2.21 -11.83
N ASN A 85 -0.88 1.70 -12.81
CA ASN A 85 -0.07 2.52 -13.71
C ASN A 85 -0.89 3.40 -14.66
N SER A 86 -2.15 3.04 -14.90
CA SER A 86 -3.08 3.78 -15.76
C SER A 86 -3.64 5.02 -15.08
N PHE A 87 -3.60 5.12 -13.74
CA PHE A 87 -4.02 6.32 -13.03
C PHE A 87 -2.97 7.43 -13.18
N ASP A 88 -3.39 8.58 -13.74
CA ASP A 88 -2.50 9.73 -13.98
C ASP A 88 -1.88 10.29 -12.70
N ASN A 89 -2.62 10.25 -11.59
CA ASN A 89 -2.16 10.74 -10.29
C ASN A 89 -1.28 9.73 -9.53
N PHE A 90 -1.07 8.52 -10.07
CA PHE A 90 -0.22 7.53 -9.43
C PHE A 90 1.26 7.84 -9.68
N THR A 91 1.89 8.47 -8.67
CA THR A 91 3.28 8.94 -8.75
C THR A 91 4.33 7.81 -8.66
N ASN A 92 4.00 6.67 -8.04
CA ASN A 92 4.92 5.56 -7.84
C ASN A 92 4.76 4.47 -8.92
N LYS A 93 4.79 4.85 -10.19
CA LYS A 93 4.58 3.93 -11.31
C LYS A 93 5.54 2.73 -11.25
N LEU A 94 4.97 1.55 -11.41
CA LEU A 94 5.70 0.28 -11.48
C LEU A 94 6.32 0.12 -12.86
N LYS A 95 7.58 -0.29 -12.93
CA LYS A 95 8.22 -0.68 -14.19
C LYS A 95 7.86 -2.13 -14.51
N ASP A 96 7.98 -2.51 -15.78
CA ASP A 96 7.82 -3.92 -16.18
C ASP A 96 8.77 -4.86 -15.42
N SER A 97 9.96 -4.37 -15.05
CA SER A 97 10.91 -5.11 -14.21
C SER A 97 10.39 -5.36 -12.80
N ASP A 98 9.66 -4.41 -12.21
CA ASP A 98 9.05 -4.57 -10.88
C ASP A 98 7.94 -5.62 -10.93
N ILE A 99 7.11 -5.58 -11.98
CA ILE A 99 6.03 -6.55 -12.20
C ILE A 99 6.58 -7.95 -12.39
N LYS A 100 7.62 -8.11 -13.22
CA LYS A 100 8.31 -9.40 -13.42
C LYS A 100 8.88 -9.93 -12.12
N GLU A 101 9.57 -9.08 -11.36
CA GLU A 101 10.14 -9.47 -10.07
C GLU A 101 9.03 -9.96 -9.11
N MET A 102 7.92 -9.22 -8.99
CA MET A 102 6.77 -9.66 -8.19
C MET A 102 6.23 -11.03 -8.62
N ILE A 103 6.15 -11.29 -9.92
CA ILE A 103 5.69 -12.59 -10.44
C ILE A 103 6.69 -13.71 -10.12
N GLU A 104 7.99 -13.48 -10.27
CA GLU A 104 9.03 -14.45 -9.96
C GLU A 104 9.02 -14.83 -8.47
N TYR A 105 8.85 -13.83 -7.59
CA TYR A 105 8.75 -14.06 -6.15
C TYR A 105 7.47 -14.79 -5.76
N ALA A 106 6.36 -14.56 -6.46
CA ALA A 106 5.09 -15.23 -6.22
C ALA A 106 5.21 -16.77 -6.27
N ALA A 107 6.10 -17.31 -7.11
CA ALA A 107 6.29 -18.76 -7.25
C ALA A 107 6.76 -19.45 -5.95
N ASN A 108 7.36 -18.69 -5.02
CA ASN A 108 7.90 -19.21 -3.76
C ASN A 108 6.98 -18.93 -2.56
N ILE A 109 5.78 -18.37 -2.79
CA ILE A 109 4.84 -18.05 -1.73
C ILE A 109 4.02 -19.28 -1.36
N HIS A 110 4.13 -19.68 -0.10
CA HIS A 110 3.30 -20.75 0.46
C HIS A 110 1.85 -20.30 0.58
N ASN A 111 0.92 -21.20 0.23
CA ASN A 111 -0.52 -20.97 0.27
C ASN A 111 -0.96 -19.67 -0.44
N ILE A 112 -0.46 -19.48 -1.67
CA ILE A 112 -0.69 -18.27 -2.46
C ILE A 112 -2.18 -17.96 -2.70
N GLN A 113 -3.04 -18.98 -2.67
CA GLN A 113 -4.50 -18.85 -2.79
C GLN A 113 -5.16 -17.98 -1.70
N TYR A 114 -4.51 -17.85 -0.54
CA TYR A 114 -5.00 -17.04 0.58
C TYR A 114 -4.35 -15.65 0.63
N LYS A 115 -3.53 -15.28 -0.36
CA LYS A 115 -2.83 -13.99 -0.38
C LYS A 115 -3.61 -12.98 -1.22
N ASN A 116 -3.70 -11.76 -0.69
CA ASN A 116 -4.34 -10.64 -1.38
C ASN A 116 -3.34 -10.02 -2.40
N PRO A 117 -3.62 -10.07 -3.71
CA PRO A 117 -2.71 -9.54 -4.74
C PRO A 117 -2.53 -8.02 -4.65
N THR A 118 -3.59 -7.28 -4.29
CA THR A 118 -3.51 -5.82 -4.13
C THR A 118 -2.59 -5.46 -2.96
N ALA A 119 -2.79 -6.06 -1.79
CA ALA A 119 -1.94 -5.80 -0.62
C ALA A 119 -0.47 -6.20 -0.89
N TYR A 120 -0.27 -7.29 -1.63
CA TYR A 120 1.05 -7.73 -2.08
C TYR A 120 1.79 -6.68 -2.92
N ILE A 121 1.11 -6.08 -3.91
CA ILE A 121 1.66 -5.00 -4.75
C ILE A 121 1.93 -3.74 -3.92
N LEU A 122 0.96 -3.32 -3.10
CA LEU A 122 1.10 -2.11 -2.29
C LEU A 122 2.26 -2.26 -1.28
N GLY A 123 2.41 -3.44 -0.70
CA GLY A 123 3.54 -3.76 0.18
C GLY A 123 4.90 -3.68 -0.54
N TYR A 124 4.96 -4.14 -1.79
CA TYR A 124 6.17 -4.02 -2.63
C TYR A 124 6.53 -2.54 -2.89
N ILE A 125 5.55 -1.73 -3.25
CA ILE A 125 5.74 -0.28 -3.52
C ILE A 125 6.19 0.44 -2.25
N ALA A 126 5.52 0.17 -1.13
CA ALA A 126 5.84 0.74 0.18
C ALA A 126 7.27 0.41 0.64
N THR A 127 7.87 -0.66 0.12
CA THR A 127 9.21 -1.13 0.51
C THR A 127 10.31 -0.85 -0.50
N ASN A 128 10.02 -0.11 -1.58
CA ASN A 128 10.94 0.06 -2.71
C ASN A 128 11.45 -1.28 -3.27
N GLY A 129 10.54 -2.25 -3.38
CA GLY A 129 10.85 -3.61 -3.78
C GLY A 129 11.57 -4.40 -2.70
N GLY A 130 11.09 -4.36 -1.47
CA GLY A 130 11.60 -5.17 -0.35
C GLY A 130 12.90 -4.69 0.28
N LYS A 131 13.35 -3.45 0.01
CA LYS A 131 14.60 -2.90 0.55
C LYS A 131 14.41 -2.30 1.94
N ASN A 132 13.44 -1.40 2.07
CA ASN A 132 13.18 -0.66 3.31
C ASN A 132 11.76 -0.12 3.30
N ILE A 133 11.08 -0.13 4.44
CA ILE A 133 9.77 0.52 4.56
C ILE A 133 9.96 2.03 4.49
N ASP A 134 9.26 2.68 3.56
CA ASP A 134 9.19 4.12 3.44
C ASP A 134 7.85 4.63 3.97
N LYS A 135 7.88 5.28 5.14
CA LYS A 135 6.69 5.82 5.81
C LYS A 135 5.91 6.79 4.90
N LYS A 136 6.60 7.64 4.13
CA LYS A 136 5.93 8.60 3.23
C LYS A 136 5.17 7.88 2.12
N LYS A 137 5.73 6.77 1.63
CA LYS A 137 5.04 5.93 0.64
C LYS A 137 3.86 5.21 1.25
N VAL A 138 4.01 4.63 2.44
CA VAL A 138 2.90 3.99 3.16
C VAL A 138 1.75 4.98 3.36
N ASP A 139 2.02 6.17 3.88
CA ASP A 139 1.01 7.21 4.07
C ASP A 139 0.36 7.64 2.75
N TYR A 140 1.15 7.78 1.69
CA TYR A 140 0.65 8.09 0.35
C TYR A 140 -0.29 7.01 -0.19
N LEU A 141 0.08 5.73 -0.05
CA LEU A 141 -0.71 4.61 -0.53
C LEU A 141 -2.04 4.51 0.23
N ILE A 142 -2.02 4.68 1.55
CA ILE A 142 -3.21 4.68 2.39
C ILE A 142 -4.17 5.80 1.98
N LYS A 143 -3.66 7.02 1.82
CA LYS A 143 -4.50 8.20 1.59
C LYS A 143 -4.99 8.36 0.15
N ASN A 144 -4.21 7.91 -0.83
CA ASN A 144 -4.44 8.26 -2.24
C ASN A 144 -4.67 7.05 -3.16
N VAL A 145 -4.23 5.85 -2.76
CA VAL A 145 -4.23 4.67 -3.64
C VAL A 145 -5.27 3.64 -3.19
N LEU A 146 -5.43 3.46 -1.88
CA LEU A 146 -6.36 2.47 -1.32
C LEU A 146 -7.81 2.67 -1.81
N ASP A 147 -8.23 3.91 -2.01
CA ASP A 147 -9.59 4.25 -2.45
C ASP A 147 -9.87 4.04 -3.95
N ILE A 148 -8.81 3.88 -4.76
CA ILE A 148 -8.92 3.79 -6.22
C ILE A 148 -8.56 2.41 -6.76
N THR A 149 -8.05 1.49 -5.92
CA THR A 149 -7.76 0.12 -6.33
C THR A 149 -9.05 -0.65 -6.65
N MET A 150 -8.94 -1.61 -7.58
CA MET A 150 -10.07 -2.45 -8.01
C MET A 150 -10.76 -3.19 -6.84
N ASP A 151 -10.00 -3.51 -5.79
CA ASP A 151 -10.48 -4.20 -4.60
C ASP A 151 -10.57 -3.29 -3.36
N ARG A 152 -11.20 -2.12 -3.53
CA ARG A 152 -11.38 -1.07 -2.51
C ARG A 152 -11.82 -1.56 -1.13
N SER A 153 -12.50 -2.71 -1.03
CA SER A 153 -13.01 -3.27 0.23
C SER A 153 -12.21 -4.44 0.79
N SER A 154 -11.15 -4.91 0.13
CA SER A 154 -10.41 -6.12 0.56
C SER A 154 -9.06 -5.84 1.22
N VAL A 155 -8.57 -4.60 1.15
CA VAL A 155 -7.27 -4.20 1.70
C VAL A 155 -7.47 -3.07 2.70
N THR A 156 -6.94 -3.25 3.90
CA THR A 156 -6.92 -2.25 4.95
C THR A 156 -5.51 -1.64 5.11
N PRO A 157 -5.36 -0.46 5.74
CA PRO A 157 -4.04 0.11 6.03
C PRO A 157 -3.09 -0.84 6.78
N PRO A 158 -3.53 -1.61 7.79
CA PRO A 158 -2.71 -2.65 8.42
C PRO A 158 -2.19 -3.72 7.44
N ASP A 159 -2.96 -4.07 6.40
CA ASP A 159 -2.52 -5.05 5.40
C ASP A 159 -1.32 -4.54 4.60
N ILE A 160 -1.28 -3.25 4.26
CA ILE A 160 -0.13 -2.64 3.58
C ILE A 160 1.12 -2.83 4.44
N ILE A 161 1.05 -2.52 5.74
CA ILE A 161 2.17 -2.68 6.67
C ILE A 161 2.58 -4.15 6.79
N ARG A 162 1.60 -5.07 6.90
CA ARG A 162 1.83 -6.52 6.98
C ARG A 162 2.57 -7.02 5.74
N TYR A 163 2.11 -6.65 4.55
CA TYR A 163 2.73 -7.06 3.29
C TYR A 163 4.08 -6.36 3.04
N SER A 164 4.27 -5.14 3.54
CA SER A 164 5.59 -4.51 3.56
C SER A 164 6.59 -5.31 4.39
N ARG A 165 6.20 -5.72 5.61
CA ARG A 165 7.06 -6.57 6.46
C ARG A 165 7.33 -7.92 5.81
N PHE A 166 6.32 -8.51 5.16
CA PHE A 166 6.50 -9.72 4.35
C PHE A 166 7.63 -9.53 3.33
N TRP A 167 7.59 -8.47 2.51
CA TRP A 167 8.62 -8.23 1.48
C TRP A 167 10.03 -8.03 2.04
N LEU A 168 10.15 -7.32 3.17
CA LEU A 168 11.45 -7.14 3.85
C LEU A 168 12.07 -8.46 4.33
N ASN A 169 11.23 -9.44 4.70
CA ASN A 169 11.70 -10.73 5.19
C ASN A 169 11.84 -11.76 4.08
N PHE A 170 11.07 -11.61 3.00
CA PHE A 170 11.06 -12.54 1.88
C PHE A 170 12.25 -12.37 0.92
N LYS A 171 12.82 -11.16 0.85
CA LYS A 171 14.01 -10.87 0.03
C LYS A 171 15.36 -10.97 0.77
N LYS A 172 15.35 -11.34 2.05
CA LYS A 172 16.59 -11.61 2.81
C LYS A 172 17.09 -13.01 2.53
#